data_AF-A0A7L5AR67-F1
#
_entry.id   AF-A0A7L5AR67-F1
#
_cell.length_a   1.000
_cell.length_b   1.000
_cell.length_c   1.000
_cell.angle_alpha   90.00
_cell.angle_beta   90.00
_cell.angle_gamma   90.00
#
_symmetry.space_group_name_H-M   'P 1'
#
loop_
_entity.id
_entity.type
_entity.pdbx_description
1 polymer ?
#
loop_
_entity_poly.entity_id
_entity_poly.type
_entity_poly.pdbx_seq_one_letter_code
_entity_poly.pdbx_strand_id
1 'polypeptide(L)'
;MLQPYSPSAEPLTRMADGTVKQISPFTGTEVWTVPGRGNRPISHPAAEVHELTQAERTRACTFCPAHYTETPPEKSRVVASPGGGFERIDALPASELFDTVAEFRRIPNLFEILSYDYWHANHGYEVPDAARERMEAYLADPAGAAHVARVARAKLRASGRSPEAWESMDDDARREYLAAFFAGGHDVIVARRHFTDDAVDSSALAGSGTLTPAEHRAYVRLSVQAAHDLYQANRWVRYVAVFQNWLRPAGASFDHLHKQLVAIDERGVSSELELQRVRANPNLYNEMGVDYAAYRGLLVASNEHAVAFAGFGHRYPTLEVYSTSATCEPWLMSRDEVDAVSDLLHALHAATGADVPSNEEWHHKPLDVDQPMPWHITLKWRVSTLAGFEGGTKIYLNTIDPWTLRDRVVARLEDLRADRLIAPMAVGEECPTTPNRLLYNPVLGR
;
A
#
# COMPACT_ATOMS: atom_id res chain seq x y z
N MET A 1 -0.79 29.73 -31.63
CA MET A 1 -2.15 30.10 -31.17
C MET A 1 -2.13 30.08 -29.66
N LEU A 2 -2.38 31.22 -29.00
CA LEU A 2 -2.61 31.24 -27.55
C LEU A 2 -3.89 30.42 -27.30
N GLN A 3 -3.81 29.34 -26.52
CA GLN A 3 -5.02 28.66 -26.06
C GLN A 3 -5.88 29.69 -25.30
N PRO A 4 -7.19 29.77 -25.56
CA PRO A 4 -8.05 30.68 -24.81
C PRO A 4 -7.95 30.32 -23.33
N TYR A 5 -7.75 31.34 -22.49
CA TYR A 5 -7.82 31.19 -21.04
C TYR A 5 -9.20 30.64 -20.68
N SER A 6 -9.25 29.36 -20.33
CA SER A 6 -10.42 28.68 -19.79
C SER A 6 -10.10 28.37 -18.33
N PRO A 7 -10.69 29.07 -17.35
CA PRO A 7 -10.45 28.76 -15.94
C PRO A 7 -10.85 27.31 -15.67
N SER A 8 -9.98 26.56 -15.00
CA SER A 8 -10.28 25.18 -14.60
C SER A 8 -11.47 25.18 -13.66
N ALA A 9 -12.34 24.18 -13.78
CA ALA A 9 -13.42 23.98 -12.83
C ALA A 9 -12.87 23.85 -11.41
N GLU A 10 -13.52 24.50 -10.45
CA GLU A 10 -13.10 24.45 -9.06
C GLU A 10 -13.20 23.00 -8.53
N PRO A 11 -12.18 22.47 -7.81
CA PRO A 11 -12.20 21.10 -7.33
C PRO A 11 -13.37 20.75 -6.43
N LEU A 12 -13.92 21.73 -5.67
CA LEU A 12 -15.02 21.54 -4.73
C LEU A 12 -16.06 22.65 -4.83
N THR A 13 -17.28 22.31 -5.28
CA THR A 13 -18.44 23.22 -5.31
C THR A 13 -19.54 22.72 -4.39
N ARG A 14 -20.01 23.55 -3.46
CA ARG A 14 -21.21 23.28 -2.65
C ARG A 14 -22.42 23.95 -3.30
N MET A 15 -23.43 23.16 -3.62
CA MET A 15 -24.67 23.60 -4.25
C MET A 15 -25.66 24.08 -3.19
N ALA A 16 -26.69 24.83 -3.62
CA ALA A 16 -27.70 25.41 -2.73
C ALA A 16 -28.55 24.37 -1.97
N ASP A 17 -28.72 23.17 -2.54
CA ASP A 17 -29.42 22.05 -1.92
C ASP A 17 -28.55 21.27 -0.91
N GLY A 18 -27.27 21.65 -0.77
CA GLY A 18 -26.28 20.96 0.07
C GLY A 18 -25.47 19.89 -0.67
N THR A 19 -25.76 19.61 -1.95
CA THR A 19 -24.94 18.70 -2.76
C THR A 19 -23.51 19.23 -2.89
N VAL A 20 -22.51 18.38 -2.65
CA VAL A 20 -21.10 18.70 -2.90
C VAL A 20 -20.68 18.03 -4.19
N LYS A 21 -20.27 18.83 -5.17
CA LYS A 21 -19.65 18.34 -6.42
C LYS A 21 -18.14 18.48 -6.31
N GLN A 22 -17.44 17.46 -6.76
CA GLN A 22 -16.00 17.35 -6.71
C GLN A 22 -15.46 16.98 -8.09
N ILE A 23 -14.33 17.55 -8.47
CA ILE A 23 -13.58 17.17 -9.68
C ILE A 23 -12.11 17.04 -9.30
N SER A 24 -11.50 15.87 -9.57
CA SER A 24 -10.08 15.69 -9.29
C SER A 24 -9.21 16.58 -10.18
N PRO A 25 -8.34 17.42 -9.61
CA PRO A 25 -7.40 18.21 -10.38
C PRO A 25 -6.27 17.36 -11.00
N PHE A 26 -6.14 16.09 -10.61
CA PHE A 26 -5.14 15.17 -11.13
C PHE A 26 -5.73 14.27 -12.24
N THR A 27 -6.89 13.67 -12.01
CA THR A 27 -7.47 12.67 -12.91
C THR A 27 -8.68 13.15 -13.70
N GLY A 28 -9.31 14.26 -13.28
CA GLY A 28 -10.60 14.71 -13.83
C GLY A 28 -11.80 13.86 -13.37
N THR A 29 -11.62 12.97 -12.40
CA THR A 29 -12.72 12.17 -11.84
C THR A 29 -13.78 13.06 -11.20
N GLU A 30 -15.05 12.88 -11.61
CA GLU A 30 -16.19 13.60 -11.06
C GLU A 30 -16.89 12.81 -9.96
N VAL A 31 -17.22 13.48 -8.86
CA VAL A 31 -17.79 12.83 -7.67
C VAL A 31 -18.82 13.73 -7.01
N TRP A 32 -19.99 13.21 -6.68
CA TRP A 32 -21.04 13.95 -5.98
C TRP A 32 -21.35 13.33 -4.63
N THR A 33 -21.44 14.17 -3.60
CA THR A 33 -22.03 13.81 -2.30
C THR A 33 -23.39 14.49 -2.19
N VAL A 34 -24.45 13.69 -2.23
CA VAL A 34 -25.85 14.19 -2.23
C VAL A 34 -26.47 14.01 -0.84
N PRO A 35 -27.10 15.05 -0.27
CA PRO A 35 -27.79 14.95 1.02
C PRO A 35 -28.80 13.80 1.08
N GLY A 36 -28.90 13.16 2.23
CA GLY A 36 -29.83 12.04 2.45
C GLY A 36 -29.32 10.67 1.98
N ARG A 37 -28.17 10.58 1.29
CA ARG A 37 -27.52 9.29 0.95
C ARG A 37 -26.54 8.76 2.02
N GLY A 38 -26.31 9.51 3.09
CA GLY A 38 -25.25 9.27 4.09
C GLY A 38 -25.50 8.19 5.16
N ASN A 39 -26.67 7.54 5.21
CA ASN A 39 -27.05 6.70 6.36
C ASN A 39 -26.55 5.23 6.30
N ARG A 40 -25.57 4.91 5.45
CA ARG A 40 -25.04 3.54 5.37
C ARG A 40 -23.89 3.35 6.39
N PRO A 41 -23.86 2.24 7.15
CA PRO A 41 -22.70 1.88 7.96
C PRO A 41 -21.44 1.83 7.10
N ILE A 42 -20.34 2.39 7.59
CA ILE A 42 -19.03 2.31 6.94
C ILE A 42 -18.24 1.08 7.39
N SER A 43 -18.49 0.64 8.61
CA SER A 43 -17.91 -0.55 9.23
C SER A 43 -18.57 -1.82 8.68
N HIS A 44 -17.75 -2.81 8.39
CA HIS A 44 -18.16 -4.15 7.97
C HIS A 44 -17.59 -5.17 8.96
N PRO A 45 -18.15 -5.26 10.19
CA PRO A 45 -17.68 -6.22 11.18
C PRO A 45 -17.86 -7.66 10.67
N ALA A 46 -17.08 -8.59 11.25
CA ALA A 46 -17.16 -10.00 10.93
C ALA A 46 -18.60 -10.53 11.12
N ALA A 47 -19.11 -11.26 10.13
CA ALA A 47 -20.47 -11.79 10.15
C ALA A 47 -20.64 -12.97 11.12
N GLU A 48 -19.57 -13.75 11.33
CA GLU A 48 -19.48 -14.83 12.30
C GLU A 48 -18.29 -14.54 13.21
N VAL A 49 -18.54 -14.55 14.52
CA VAL A 49 -17.53 -14.30 15.56
C VAL A 49 -17.50 -15.52 16.47
N HIS A 50 -16.30 -15.99 16.77
CA HIS A 50 -16.07 -17.13 17.66
C HIS A 50 -14.86 -16.87 18.55
N GLU A 51 -14.85 -17.47 19.73
CA GLU A 51 -13.72 -17.39 20.67
C GLU A 51 -12.46 -18.00 20.03
N LEU A 52 -11.32 -17.29 20.14
CA LEU A 52 -10.07 -17.75 19.56
C LEU A 52 -9.46 -18.88 20.39
N THR A 53 -9.15 -19.99 19.72
CA THR A 53 -8.27 -21.01 20.30
C THR A 53 -6.82 -20.54 20.30
N GLN A 54 -6.00 -21.12 21.18
CA GLN A 54 -4.56 -20.81 21.22
C GLN A 54 -3.84 -21.14 19.90
N ALA A 55 -4.34 -22.15 19.18
CA ALA A 55 -3.76 -22.53 17.89
C ALA A 55 -4.00 -21.43 16.85
N GLU A 56 -5.24 -20.94 16.70
CA GLU A 56 -5.64 -19.96 15.69
C GLU A 56 -4.81 -18.67 15.72
N ARG A 57 -4.31 -18.27 16.89
CA ARG A 57 -3.39 -17.11 17.04
C ARG A 57 -2.17 -17.16 16.13
N THR A 58 -1.73 -18.35 15.73
CA THR A 58 -0.52 -18.53 14.90
C THR A 58 -0.77 -19.30 13.61
N ARG A 59 -1.99 -19.78 13.35
CA ARG A 59 -2.26 -20.69 12.22
C ARG A 59 -3.59 -20.47 11.49
N ALA A 60 -4.28 -19.36 11.74
CA ALA A 60 -5.59 -19.06 11.15
C ALA A 60 -5.59 -19.03 9.61
N CYS A 61 -4.48 -18.62 8.98
CA CYS A 61 -4.33 -18.66 7.52
C CYS A 61 -2.87 -18.92 7.12
N THR A 62 -2.62 -19.20 5.83
CA THR A 62 -1.30 -19.49 5.24
C THR A 62 -0.21 -18.43 5.51
N PHE A 63 -0.60 -17.20 5.82
CA PHE A 63 0.32 -16.11 6.16
C PHE A 63 0.77 -16.10 7.63
N CYS A 64 0.11 -16.87 8.51
CA CYS A 64 0.42 -16.87 9.93
C CYS A 64 1.74 -17.59 10.24
N PRO A 65 2.38 -17.30 11.39
CA PRO A 65 3.73 -17.77 11.70
C PRO A 65 3.96 -19.28 11.73
N ALA A 66 2.92 -20.07 12.01
CA ALA A 66 3.03 -21.53 11.96
C ALA A 66 3.19 -22.09 10.54
N HIS A 67 2.94 -21.28 9.51
CA HIS A 67 2.83 -21.68 8.11
C HIS A 67 3.89 -21.06 7.20
N TYR A 68 5.05 -20.69 7.75
CA TYR A 68 6.14 -20.08 6.97
C TYR A 68 6.57 -20.90 5.75
N THR A 69 6.37 -22.23 5.78
CA THR A 69 6.69 -23.16 4.69
C THR A 69 5.55 -23.42 3.70
N GLU A 70 4.44 -22.67 3.79
CA GLU A 70 3.30 -22.74 2.87
C GLU A 70 3.27 -21.58 1.86
N THR A 71 4.13 -20.58 2.08
CA THR A 71 4.37 -19.43 1.18
C THR A 71 5.68 -19.61 0.43
N PRO A 72 5.91 -18.99 -0.75
CA PRO A 72 7.22 -19.00 -1.39
C PRO A 72 8.36 -18.57 -0.45
N PRO A 73 9.60 -19.06 -0.69
CA PRO A 73 10.78 -18.65 0.09
C PRO A 73 10.86 -17.14 0.23
N GLU A 74 11.04 -16.67 1.46
CA GLU A 74 11.15 -15.25 1.73
C GLU A 74 12.43 -14.66 1.13
N LYS A 75 12.29 -13.46 0.54
CA LYS A 75 13.43 -12.67 0.08
C LYS A 75 14.13 -12.03 1.28
N SER A 76 13.34 -11.58 2.25
CA SER A 76 13.81 -10.94 3.47
C SER A 76 12.74 -10.97 4.55
N ARG A 77 13.13 -10.83 5.82
CA ARG A 77 12.22 -10.60 6.95
C ARG A 77 12.72 -9.48 7.83
N VAL A 78 11.81 -8.95 8.64
CA VAL A 78 12.11 -8.05 9.75
C VAL A 78 11.81 -8.77 11.05
N VAL A 79 12.73 -8.70 12.00
CA VAL A 79 12.62 -9.29 13.34
C VAL A 79 12.75 -8.18 14.40
N ALA A 80 12.14 -8.37 15.56
CA ALA A 80 12.35 -7.48 16.70
C ALA A 80 13.74 -7.71 17.30
N SER A 81 14.49 -6.64 17.55
CA SER A 81 15.82 -6.70 18.17
C SER A 81 15.69 -6.86 19.69
N PRO A 82 16.56 -7.64 20.37
CA PRO A 82 16.54 -7.76 21.84
C PRO A 82 16.75 -6.44 22.58
N GLY A 83 17.49 -5.49 21.98
CA GLY A 83 17.70 -4.14 22.52
C GLY A 83 16.58 -3.14 22.23
N GLY A 84 15.48 -3.60 21.63
CA GLY A 84 14.42 -2.75 21.07
C GLY A 84 14.72 -2.33 19.63
N GLY A 85 13.65 -2.14 18.85
CA GLY A 85 13.75 -1.83 17.42
C GLY A 85 13.59 -3.05 16.53
N PHE A 86 13.98 -2.90 15.26
CA PHE A 86 13.74 -3.87 14.20
C PHE A 86 14.97 -4.03 13.33
N GLU A 87 15.32 -5.28 13.04
CA GLU A 87 16.43 -5.67 12.18
C GLU A 87 15.93 -6.45 10.98
N ARG A 88 16.55 -6.23 9.83
CA ARG A 88 16.25 -6.94 8.59
C ARG A 88 17.24 -8.09 8.40
N ILE A 89 16.73 -9.26 8.05
CA ILE A 89 17.49 -10.43 7.67
C ILE A 89 17.12 -10.78 6.23
N ASP A 90 18.12 -10.92 5.36
CA ASP A 90 17.94 -11.28 3.97
C ASP A 90 18.32 -12.74 3.72
N ALA A 91 17.68 -13.38 2.74
CA ALA A 91 18.05 -14.71 2.25
C ALA A 91 18.18 -15.79 3.36
N LEU A 92 17.26 -15.78 4.33
CA LEU A 92 17.26 -16.74 5.44
C LEU A 92 17.08 -18.18 4.91
N PRO A 93 17.91 -19.16 5.32
CA PRO A 93 17.78 -20.55 4.91
C PRO A 93 16.52 -21.19 5.52
N ALA A 94 16.03 -22.26 4.90
CA ALA A 94 14.79 -22.90 5.31
C ALA A 94 14.87 -23.51 6.71
N SER A 95 16.03 -24.07 7.08
CA SER A 95 16.30 -24.65 8.39
C SER A 95 16.18 -23.65 9.55
N GLU A 96 16.35 -22.36 9.28
CA GLU A 96 16.36 -21.30 10.29
C GLU A 96 15.04 -20.50 10.33
N LEU A 97 14.05 -20.84 9.48
CA LEU A 97 12.79 -20.07 9.36
C LEU A 97 12.05 -19.89 10.69
N PHE A 98 12.19 -20.84 11.61
CA PHE A 98 11.49 -20.86 12.89
C PHE A 98 12.37 -20.48 14.09
N ASP A 99 13.65 -20.13 13.86
CA ASP A 99 14.57 -19.71 14.93
C ASP A 99 14.26 -18.28 15.41
N THR A 100 13.61 -17.49 14.55
CA THR A 100 13.15 -16.13 14.84
C THR A 100 11.68 -15.97 14.46
N VAL A 101 11.01 -15.04 15.12
CA VAL A 101 9.66 -14.60 14.75
C VAL A 101 9.79 -13.44 13.76
N ALA A 102 9.26 -13.62 12.56
CA ALA A 102 9.21 -12.53 11.59
C ALA A 102 8.05 -11.59 11.90
N GLU A 103 8.37 -10.36 12.29
CA GLU A 103 7.40 -9.28 12.45
C GLU A 103 6.80 -8.87 11.10
N PHE A 104 7.64 -8.86 10.06
CA PHE A 104 7.21 -8.72 8.67
C PHE A 104 8.03 -9.64 7.76
N ARG A 105 7.41 -10.24 6.74
CA ARG A 105 8.07 -11.09 5.74
C ARG A 105 7.81 -10.55 4.36
N ARG A 106 8.86 -10.40 3.56
CA ARG A 106 8.76 -10.16 2.12
C ARG A 106 8.89 -11.50 1.41
N ILE A 107 7.81 -11.93 0.78
CA ILE A 107 7.74 -13.17 0.00
C ILE A 107 7.33 -12.84 -1.45
N PRO A 108 7.77 -13.63 -2.45
CA PRO A 108 7.17 -13.60 -3.78
C PRO A 108 5.67 -13.91 -3.72
N ASN A 109 4.89 -13.26 -4.57
CA ASN A 109 3.49 -13.63 -4.77
C ASN A 109 3.40 -14.92 -5.60
N LEU A 110 2.60 -15.88 -5.13
CA LEU A 110 2.43 -17.17 -5.82
C LEU A 110 1.72 -17.02 -7.17
N PHE A 111 0.84 -16.01 -7.29
CA PHE A 111 0.05 -15.69 -8.47
C PHE A 111 0.40 -14.27 -8.93
N GLU A 112 1.54 -14.17 -9.63
CA GLU A 112 2.05 -12.92 -10.16
C GLU A 112 1.07 -12.27 -11.14
N ILE A 113 0.99 -10.92 -11.15
CA ILE A 113 0.21 -10.19 -12.17
C ILE A 113 0.94 -10.25 -13.51
N LEU A 114 2.23 -9.90 -13.50
CA LEU A 114 3.17 -10.13 -14.60
C LEU A 114 4.17 -11.18 -14.13
N SER A 115 4.04 -12.40 -14.64
CA SER A 115 4.87 -13.54 -14.22
C SER A 115 6.32 -13.39 -14.64
N TYR A 116 7.22 -14.14 -14.01
CA TYR A 116 8.59 -14.28 -14.52
C TYR A 116 8.61 -14.65 -16.02
N ASP A 117 7.78 -15.61 -16.45
CA ASP A 117 7.69 -16.03 -17.86
C ASP A 117 7.29 -14.88 -18.80
N TYR A 118 6.44 -13.95 -18.34
CA TYR A 118 6.10 -12.75 -19.10
C TYR A 118 7.36 -11.90 -19.34
N TRP A 119 8.15 -11.64 -18.29
CA TRP A 119 9.37 -10.85 -18.40
C TRP A 119 10.44 -11.55 -19.25
N HIS A 120 10.61 -12.85 -19.08
CA HIS A 120 11.54 -13.65 -19.85
C HIS A 120 11.18 -13.66 -21.34
N ALA A 121 9.93 -14.00 -21.68
CA ALA A 121 9.49 -14.14 -23.06
C ALA A 121 9.45 -12.82 -23.83
N ASN A 122 9.08 -11.71 -23.19
CA ASN A 122 8.88 -10.43 -23.87
C ASN A 122 10.10 -9.50 -23.83
N HIS A 123 10.94 -9.63 -22.80
CA HIS A 123 12.05 -8.71 -22.54
C HIS A 123 13.42 -9.40 -22.41
N GLY A 124 13.47 -10.73 -22.56
CA GLY A 124 14.70 -11.51 -22.36
C GLY A 124 15.26 -11.38 -20.94
N TYR A 125 14.38 -11.18 -19.95
CA TYR A 125 14.77 -11.10 -18.55
C TYR A 125 15.20 -12.49 -18.06
N GLU A 126 16.41 -12.57 -17.53
CA GLU A 126 16.97 -13.79 -16.95
C GLU A 126 17.05 -13.66 -15.43
N VAL A 127 17.08 -14.79 -14.73
CA VAL A 127 17.29 -14.84 -13.28
C VAL A 127 18.60 -14.11 -12.94
N PRO A 128 18.56 -13.00 -12.17
CA PRO A 128 19.78 -12.29 -11.78
C PRO A 128 20.72 -13.17 -10.93
N ASP A 129 22.04 -12.94 -11.00
CA ASP A 129 23.03 -13.75 -10.29
C ASP A 129 22.75 -13.88 -8.79
N ALA A 130 22.42 -12.77 -8.12
CA ALA A 130 22.06 -12.79 -6.70
C ALA A 130 20.80 -13.63 -6.39
N ALA A 131 19.83 -13.68 -7.32
CA ALA A 131 18.65 -14.51 -7.17
C ALA A 131 18.96 -15.99 -7.42
N ARG A 132 19.85 -16.28 -8.38
CA ARG A 132 20.34 -17.63 -8.69
C ARG A 132 21.15 -18.20 -7.52
N GLU A 133 22.08 -17.44 -6.96
CA GLU A 133 22.86 -17.82 -5.77
C GLU A 133 21.94 -18.10 -4.57
N ARG A 134 20.94 -17.24 -4.33
CA ARG A 134 19.93 -17.48 -3.28
C ARG A 134 19.13 -18.75 -3.54
N MET A 135 18.70 -19.00 -4.78
CA MET A 135 17.99 -20.22 -5.15
C MET A 135 18.85 -21.45 -4.90
N GLU A 136 20.11 -21.45 -5.35
CA GLU A 136 21.03 -22.57 -5.18
C GLU A 136 21.31 -22.85 -3.69
N ALA A 137 21.57 -21.81 -2.89
CA ALA A 137 21.77 -21.95 -1.45
C ALA A 137 20.52 -22.51 -0.75
N TYR A 138 19.33 -22.03 -1.12
CA TYR A 138 18.07 -22.50 -0.54
C TYR A 138 17.75 -23.95 -0.93
N LEU A 139 18.11 -24.38 -2.15
CA LEU A 139 17.93 -25.74 -2.63
C LEU A 139 18.97 -26.72 -2.05
N ALA A 140 20.15 -26.22 -1.68
CA ALA A 140 21.19 -27.04 -1.04
C ALA A 140 20.80 -27.48 0.38
N ASP A 141 19.94 -26.72 1.05
CA ASP A 141 19.32 -27.12 2.32
C ASP A 141 18.20 -28.16 2.06
N PRO A 142 18.27 -29.37 2.63
CA PRO A 142 17.20 -30.38 2.50
C PRO A 142 15.81 -29.87 2.93
N ALA A 143 15.75 -29.00 3.95
CA ALA A 143 14.50 -28.37 4.37
C ALA A 143 13.97 -27.40 3.29
N GLY A 144 14.88 -26.69 2.62
CA GLY A 144 14.55 -25.75 1.55
C GLY A 144 14.09 -26.44 0.28
N ALA A 145 14.77 -27.53 -0.14
CA ALA A 145 14.32 -28.38 -1.24
C ALA A 145 12.92 -28.95 -1.00
N ALA A 146 12.65 -29.45 0.22
CA ALA A 146 11.33 -29.95 0.60
C ALA A 146 10.27 -28.83 0.62
N HIS A 147 10.63 -27.65 1.10
CA HIS A 147 9.76 -26.48 1.15
C HIS A 147 9.35 -26.03 -0.26
N VAL A 148 10.30 -25.76 -1.17
CA VAL A 148 9.95 -25.29 -2.51
C VAL A 148 9.13 -26.31 -3.29
N ALA A 149 9.43 -27.61 -3.13
CA ALA A 149 8.65 -28.67 -3.76
C ALA A 149 7.20 -28.69 -3.26
N ARG A 150 6.97 -28.42 -1.97
CA ARG A 150 5.62 -28.30 -1.39
C ARG A 150 4.85 -27.13 -2.03
N VAL A 151 5.49 -25.96 -2.10
CA VAL A 151 4.88 -24.73 -2.68
C VAL A 151 4.63 -24.90 -4.18
N ALA A 152 5.56 -25.52 -4.92
CA ALA A 152 5.40 -25.82 -6.33
C ALA A 152 4.20 -26.75 -6.60
N ARG A 153 4.07 -27.85 -5.82
CA ARG A 153 2.91 -28.73 -5.89
C ARG A 153 1.60 -28.02 -5.57
N ALA A 154 1.60 -27.14 -4.57
CA ALA A 154 0.42 -26.33 -4.21
C ALA A 154 0.03 -25.37 -5.34
N LYS A 155 1.02 -24.69 -5.96
CA LYS A 155 0.80 -23.80 -7.12
C LYS A 155 0.24 -24.57 -8.31
N LEU A 156 0.82 -25.72 -8.66
CA LEU A 156 0.31 -26.59 -9.73
C LEU A 156 -1.17 -26.94 -9.50
N ARG A 157 -1.51 -27.40 -8.29
CA ARG A 157 -2.89 -27.72 -7.92
C ARG A 157 -3.82 -26.52 -8.09
N ALA A 158 -3.43 -25.36 -7.56
CA ALA A 158 -4.25 -24.15 -7.62
C ALA A 158 -4.43 -23.63 -9.06
N SER A 159 -3.46 -23.86 -9.94
CA SER A 159 -3.56 -23.58 -11.38
C SER A 159 -4.27 -24.69 -12.19
N GLY A 160 -4.92 -25.65 -11.53
CA GLY A 160 -5.66 -26.74 -12.19
C GLY A 160 -4.79 -27.83 -12.82
N ARG A 161 -3.49 -27.87 -12.51
CA ARG A 161 -2.54 -28.90 -12.95
C ARG A 161 -2.37 -29.98 -11.88
N SER A 162 -2.00 -31.19 -12.31
CA SER A 162 -1.68 -32.30 -11.39
C SER A 162 -0.39 -31.99 -10.61
N PRO A 163 -0.39 -32.12 -9.26
CA PRO A 163 0.82 -31.99 -8.45
C PRO A 163 1.94 -32.97 -8.82
N GLU A 164 1.57 -34.15 -9.34
CA GLU A 164 2.50 -35.19 -9.78
C GLU A 164 3.36 -34.74 -10.97
N ALA A 165 2.95 -33.69 -11.70
CA ALA A 165 3.77 -33.09 -12.76
C ALA A 165 5.13 -32.57 -12.24
N TRP A 166 5.23 -32.21 -10.96
CA TRP A 166 6.50 -31.83 -10.34
C TRP A 166 7.52 -32.98 -10.30
N GLU A 167 7.04 -34.21 -10.11
CA GLU A 167 7.91 -35.39 -10.04
C GLU A 167 8.44 -35.79 -11.42
N SER A 168 7.70 -35.46 -12.48
CA SER A 168 8.13 -35.72 -13.88
C SER A 168 9.10 -34.69 -14.45
N MET A 169 9.29 -33.54 -13.77
CA MET A 169 10.27 -32.54 -14.20
C MET A 169 11.69 -33.02 -13.87
N ASP A 170 12.61 -32.84 -14.82
CA ASP A 170 14.05 -32.93 -14.54
C ASP A 170 14.52 -31.69 -13.75
N ASP A 171 15.80 -31.68 -13.37
CA ASP A 171 16.35 -30.64 -12.51
C ASP A 171 16.36 -29.27 -13.18
N ASP A 172 16.56 -29.22 -14.50
CA ASP A 172 16.56 -27.95 -15.26
C ASP A 172 15.14 -27.37 -15.35
N ALA A 173 14.15 -28.20 -15.69
CA ALA A 173 12.75 -27.77 -15.72
C ALA A 173 12.23 -27.34 -14.34
N ARG A 174 12.71 -27.97 -13.25
CA ARG A 174 12.41 -27.53 -11.89
C ARG A 174 13.02 -26.16 -11.60
N ARG A 175 14.28 -25.91 -11.99
CA ARG A 175 14.93 -24.61 -11.80
C ARG A 175 14.21 -23.51 -12.56
N GLU A 176 13.81 -23.78 -13.81
CA GLU A 176 13.01 -22.84 -14.60
C GLU A 176 11.67 -22.54 -13.92
N TYR A 177 10.94 -23.56 -13.47
CA TYR A 177 9.68 -23.38 -12.74
C TYR A 177 9.84 -22.56 -11.45
N LEU A 178 10.94 -22.78 -10.73
CA LEU A 178 11.25 -22.07 -9.49
C LEU A 178 11.75 -20.64 -9.70
N ALA A 179 12.13 -20.24 -10.93
CA ALA A 179 12.59 -18.89 -11.22
C ALA A 179 11.60 -17.82 -10.71
N ALA A 180 10.29 -18.05 -10.85
CA ALA A 180 9.24 -17.16 -10.33
C ALA A 180 9.31 -16.96 -8.80
N PHE A 181 9.79 -17.94 -8.03
CA PHE A 181 9.92 -17.83 -6.57
C PHE A 181 11.16 -17.05 -6.15
N PHE A 182 12.12 -16.81 -7.04
CA PHE A 182 13.38 -16.14 -6.69
C PHE A 182 13.61 -14.84 -7.46
N ALA A 183 13.10 -14.73 -8.68
CA ALA A 183 13.27 -13.61 -9.60
C ALA A 183 11.96 -12.97 -10.06
N GLY A 184 10.82 -13.37 -9.47
CA GLY A 184 9.51 -12.79 -9.75
C GLY A 184 9.42 -11.30 -9.41
N GLY A 185 8.59 -10.59 -10.19
CA GLY A 185 8.39 -9.14 -10.12
C GLY A 185 7.19 -8.71 -9.25
N HIS A 186 6.51 -9.66 -8.60
CA HIS A 186 5.39 -9.40 -7.71
C HIS A 186 5.72 -9.93 -6.31
N ASP A 187 5.83 -9.02 -5.34
CA ASP A 187 6.11 -9.33 -3.94
C ASP A 187 4.92 -9.02 -3.03
N VAL A 188 4.86 -9.73 -1.90
CA VAL A 188 3.92 -9.50 -0.81
C VAL A 188 4.72 -9.30 0.47
N ILE A 189 4.40 -8.24 1.23
CA ILE A 189 4.91 -8.01 2.58
C ILE A 189 3.81 -8.35 3.56
N VAL A 190 4.06 -9.37 4.39
CA VAL A 190 3.08 -9.98 5.30
C VAL A 190 3.45 -9.66 6.74
N ALA A 191 2.52 -9.17 7.54
CA ALA A 191 2.73 -8.93 8.97
C ALA A 191 2.64 -10.22 9.80
N ARG A 192 3.20 -10.25 11.00
CA ARG A 192 3.12 -11.41 11.92
C ARG A 192 1.69 -11.79 12.31
N ARG A 193 0.91 -10.78 12.70
CA ARG A 193 -0.37 -10.95 13.40
C ARG A 193 -1.54 -11.09 12.42
N HIS A 194 -2.38 -12.09 12.66
CA HIS A 194 -3.71 -12.19 12.05
C HIS A 194 -4.75 -11.47 12.91
N PHE A 195 -4.71 -11.72 14.22
CA PHE A 195 -5.50 -11.06 15.25
C PHE A 195 -4.59 -10.25 16.17
N THR A 196 -5.12 -9.23 16.83
CA THR A 196 -4.35 -8.46 17.82
C THR A 196 -3.90 -9.36 18.97
N ASP A 197 -2.81 -8.99 19.66
CA ASP A 197 -2.25 -9.85 20.72
C ASP A 197 -3.24 -10.02 21.91
N ASP A 198 -4.11 -9.03 22.13
CA ASP A 198 -5.18 -9.02 23.14
C ASP A 198 -6.53 -9.58 22.65
N ALA A 199 -6.62 -10.01 21.39
CA ALA A 199 -7.85 -10.55 20.81
C ALA A 199 -8.40 -11.73 21.62
N VAL A 200 -9.68 -11.68 21.99
CA VAL A 200 -10.41 -12.78 22.63
C VAL A 200 -11.22 -13.62 21.64
N ASP A 201 -11.63 -13.00 20.53
CA ASP A 201 -12.45 -13.60 19.48
C ASP A 201 -11.95 -13.19 18.08
N SER A 202 -12.52 -13.82 17.06
CA SER A 202 -12.13 -13.65 15.66
C SER A 202 -12.50 -12.31 15.03
N SER A 203 -13.15 -11.39 15.76
CA SER A 203 -13.46 -10.05 15.25
C SER A 203 -12.27 -9.07 15.35
N ALA A 204 -11.32 -9.34 16.25
CA ALA A 204 -10.19 -8.46 16.54
C ALA A 204 -9.01 -8.67 15.57
N LEU A 205 -9.24 -8.41 14.28
CA LEU A 205 -8.23 -8.50 13.22
C LEU A 205 -7.09 -7.49 13.43
N ALA A 206 -5.85 -7.92 13.21
CA ALA A 206 -4.68 -7.07 13.26
C ALA A 206 -4.44 -6.38 11.90
N GLY A 207 -5.00 -5.18 11.73
CA GLY A 207 -4.78 -4.32 10.55
C GLY A 207 -3.65 -3.31 10.72
N SER A 208 -3.37 -2.52 9.68
CA SER A 208 -2.27 -1.53 9.67
C SER A 208 -2.35 -0.52 10.82
N GLY A 209 -3.57 -0.11 11.19
CA GLY A 209 -3.82 0.82 12.30
C GLY A 209 -3.68 0.20 13.70
N THR A 210 -3.59 -1.12 13.79
CA THR A 210 -3.39 -1.85 15.07
C THR A 210 -1.92 -2.10 15.40
N LEU A 211 -1.03 -1.85 14.42
CA LEU A 211 0.41 -1.83 14.67
C LEU A 211 0.75 -0.69 15.64
N THR A 212 1.86 -0.81 16.35
CA THR A 212 2.49 0.34 17.01
C THR A 212 3.15 1.25 15.95
N PRO A 213 3.40 2.54 16.26
CA PRO A 213 4.13 3.42 15.34
C PRO A 213 5.50 2.83 14.92
N ALA A 214 6.22 2.19 15.85
CA ALA A 214 7.52 1.60 15.56
C ALA A 214 7.42 0.40 14.58
N GLU A 215 6.43 -0.47 14.76
CA GLU A 215 6.15 -1.58 13.84
C GLU A 215 5.73 -1.05 12.45
N HIS A 216 4.87 -0.04 12.40
CA HIS A 216 4.43 0.54 11.13
C HIS A 216 5.57 1.23 10.36
N ARG A 217 6.51 1.90 11.07
CA ARG A 217 7.75 2.41 10.48
C ARG A 217 8.58 1.29 9.86
N ALA A 218 8.74 0.16 10.55
CA ALA A 218 9.44 -1.00 10.00
C ALA A 218 8.75 -1.59 8.77
N TYR A 219 7.42 -1.69 8.79
CA TYR A 219 6.59 -2.15 7.67
C TYR A 219 6.72 -1.26 6.42
N VAL A 220 6.64 0.06 6.59
CA VAL A 220 6.78 1.04 5.51
C VAL A 220 8.21 1.04 4.96
N ARG A 221 9.24 1.00 5.82
CA ARG A 221 10.64 0.93 5.35
C ARG A 221 10.92 -0.34 4.55
N LEU A 222 10.42 -1.50 5.00
CA LEU A 222 10.54 -2.74 4.22
C LEU A 222 9.84 -2.62 2.86
N SER A 223 8.70 -1.91 2.80
CA SER A 223 7.97 -1.65 1.56
C SER A 223 8.74 -0.73 0.61
N VAL A 224 9.32 0.36 1.12
CA VAL A 224 10.19 1.27 0.35
C VAL A 224 11.39 0.52 -0.23
N GLN A 225 12.08 -0.29 0.60
CA GLN A 225 13.21 -1.09 0.15
C GLN A 225 12.79 -2.12 -0.91
N ALA A 226 11.68 -2.83 -0.67
CA ALA A 226 11.19 -3.83 -1.62
C ALA A 226 10.84 -3.23 -2.98
N ALA A 227 10.27 -2.01 -3.01
CA ALA A 227 10.01 -1.29 -4.24
C ALA A 227 11.31 -0.97 -5.00
N HIS A 228 12.34 -0.49 -4.28
CA HIS A 228 13.64 -0.21 -4.87
C HIS A 228 14.31 -1.46 -5.44
N ASP A 229 14.27 -2.58 -4.70
CA ASP A 229 14.85 -3.84 -5.15
C ASP A 229 14.20 -4.35 -6.43
N LEU A 230 12.88 -4.17 -6.60
CA LEU A 230 12.18 -4.54 -7.84
C LEU A 230 12.65 -3.72 -9.04
N TYR A 231 12.91 -2.43 -8.85
CA TYR A 231 13.50 -1.58 -9.88
C TYR A 231 14.94 -1.97 -10.22
N GLN A 232 15.76 -2.30 -9.22
CA GLN A 232 17.15 -2.71 -9.43
C GLN A 232 17.24 -4.08 -10.12
N ALA A 233 16.32 -5.00 -9.81
CA ALA A 233 16.34 -6.35 -10.33
C ALA A 233 16.10 -6.41 -11.85
N ASN A 234 15.21 -5.56 -12.38
CA ASN A 234 14.80 -5.65 -13.78
C ASN A 234 14.74 -4.26 -14.44
N ARG A 235 15.70 -4.00 -15.35
CA ARG A 235 15.84 -2.75 -16.11
C ARG A 235 14.63 -2.36 -16.97
N TRP A 236 13.72 -3.29 -17.26
CA TRP A 236 12.54 -3.04 -18.08
C TRP A 236 11.36 -2.49 -17.26
N VAL A 237 11.45 -2.55 -15.94
CA VAL A 237 10.44 -2.01 -15.03
C VAL A 237 10.40 -0.50 -15.14
N ARG A 238 9.24 0.05 -15.47
CA ARG A 238 8.99 1.49 -15.54
C ARG A 238 8.31 2.01 -14.28
N TYR A 239 7.47 1.19 -13.66
CA TYR A 239 6.78 1.53 -12.43
C TYR A 239 6.68 0.33 -11.48
N VAL A 240 6.68 0.61 -10.17
CA VAL A 240 6.36 -0.40 -9.14
C VAL A 240 5.11 0.06 -8.42
N ALA A 241 3.99 -0.63 -8.66
CA ALA A 241 2.75 -0.35 -7.97
C ALA A 241 2.78 -0.94 -6.56
N VAL A 242 2.73 -0.09 -5.54
CA VAL A 242 2.66 -0.49 -4.13
C VAL A 242 1.26 -0.22 -3.60
N PHE A 243 0.59 -1.26 -3.10
CA PHE A 243 -0.79 -1.14 -2.61
C PHE A 243 -1.13 -2.18 -1.54
N GLN A 244 -2.16 -1.88 -0.74
CA GLN A 244 -2.73 -2.81 0.23
C GLN A 244 -4.24 -2.79 0.10
N ASN A 245 -4.84 -4.00 0.04
CA ASN A 245 -6.28 -4.19 0.07
C ASN A 245 -6.64 -4.76 1.43
N TRP A 246 -7.50 -4.07 2.17
CA TRP A 246 -7.95 -4.49 3.50
C TRP A 246 -9.42 -4.87 3.48
N LEU A 247 -9.70 -6.11 3.87
CA LEU A 247 -11.01 -6.79 3.83
C LEU A 247 -11.56 -7.08 2.43
N ARG A 248 -12.43 -8.10 2.36
CA ARG A 248 -13.06 -8.58 1.12
C ARG A 248 -13.72 -7.47 0.27
N PRO A 249 -14.49 -6.49 0.81
CA PRO A 249 -15.10 -5.44 -0.02
C PRO A 249 -14.09 -4.53 -0.75
N ALA A 250 -12.86 -4.45 -0.25
CA ALA A 250 -11.76 -3.74 -0.90
C ALA A 250 -10.94 -4.63 -1.85
N GLY A 251 -11.27 -5.92 -1.96
CA GLY A 251 -10.59 -6.88 -2.84
C GLY A 251 -9.45 -7.65 -2.16
N ALA A 252 -9.41 -7.71 -0.82
CA ALA A 252 -8.46 -8.58 -0.12
C ALA A 252 -8.85 -10.06 -0.31
N SER A 253 -7.87 -10.91 -0.64
CA SER A 253 -8.06 -12.37 -0.68
C SER A 253 -7.95 -13.02 0.70
N PHE A 254 -7.14 -12.41 1.58
CA PHE A 254 -6.96 -12.82 2.97
C PHE A 254 -7.19 -11.63 3.88
N ASP A 255 -7.93 -11.83 4.97
CA ASP A 255 -8.13 -10.83 6.04
C ASP A 255 -6.92 -10.84 7.02
N HIS A 256 -5.71 -10.95 6.46
CA HIS A 256 -4.43 -10.90 7.17
C HIS A 256 -3.63 -9.74 6.59
N LEU A 257 -3.04 -8.87 7.41
CA LEU A 257 -2.36 -7.66 6.93
C LEU A 257 -1.22 -7.98 5.96
N HIS A 258 -1.38 -7.54 4.72
CA HIS A 258 -0.35 -7.65 3.69
C HIS A 258 -0.37 -6.47 2.71
N LYS A 259 0.81 -6.12 2.18
CA LYS A 259 1.01 -5.14 1.11
C LYS A 259 1.58 -5.83 -0.10
N GLN A 260 1.11 -5.46 -1.29
CA GLN A 260 1.57 -5.99 -2.57
C GLN A 260 2.43 -4.95 -3.28
N LEU A 261 3.48 -5.42 -3.96
CA LEU A 261 4.37 -4.63 -4.79
C LEU A 261 4.49 -5.32 -6.14
N VAL A 262 4.09 -4.63 -7.21
CA VAL A 262 4.04 -5.20 -8.55
C VAL A 262 4.89 -4.35 -9.48
N ALA A 263 5.97 -4.94 -10.00
CA ALA A 263 6.76 -4.37 -11.06
C ALA A 263 5.97 -4.43 -12.38
N ILE A 264 5.92 -3.31 -13.10
CA ILE A 264 5.24 -3.16 -14.39
C ILE A 264 6.12 -2.42 -15.40
N ASP A 265 6.04 -2.79 -16.67
CA ASP A 265 6.72 -2.16 -17.81
C ASP A 265 5.91 -1.03 -18.45
N GLU A 266 4.77 -0.68 -17.85
CA GLU A 266 3.88 0.41 -18.26
C GLU A 266 3.72 1.43 -17.13
N ARG A 267 3.20 2.63 -17.47
CA ARG A 267 2.84 3.66 -16.47
C ARG A 267 1.34 3.73 -16.19
N GLY A 268 0.50 3.28 -17.12
CA GLY A 268 -0.96 3.40 -17.05
C GLY A 268 -1.49 4.79 -17.44
N VAL A 269 -2.76 4.82 -17.88
CA VAL A 269 -3.39 6.04 -18.45
C VAL A 269 -3.49 7.19 -17.44
N SER A 270 -3.80 6.88 -16.18
CA SER A 270 -3.95 7.92 -15.14
C SER A 270 -2.64 8.66 -14.91
N SER A 271 -1.53 7.94 -14.80
CA SER A 271 -0.21 8.53 -14.60
C SER A 271 0.25 9.35 -15.81
N GLU A 272 -0.06 8.92 -17.03
CA GLU A 272 0.24 9.71 -18.24
C GLU A 272 -0.56 11.03 -18.29
N LEU A 273 -1.85 11.01 -17.92
CA LEU A 273 -2.68 12.21 -17.84
C LEU A 273 -2.21 13.17 -16.74
N GLU A 274 -1.87 12.62 -15.57
CA GLU A 274 -1.33 13.40 -14.45
C GLU A 274 0.00 14.05 -14.83
N LEU A 275 0.91 13.32 -15.48
CA LEU A 275 2.18 13.85 -15.97
C LEU A 275 1.99 15.01 -16.96
N GLN A 276 1.00 14.94 -17.85
CA GLN A 276 0.68 16.07 -18.74
C GLN A 276 0.25 17.32 -17.95
N ARG A 277 -0.52 17.15 -16.86
CA ARG A 277 -0.92 18.27 -15.99
C ARG A 277 0.25 18.82 -15.20
N VAL A 278 1.13 17.96 -14.67
CA VAL A 278 2.36 18.38 -13.96
C VAL A 278 3.31 19.12 -14.91
N ARG A 279 3.44 18.71 -16.17
CA ARG A 279 4.22 19.46 -17.17
C ARG A 279 3.66 20.87 -17.43
N ALA A 280 2.34 21.01 -17.41
CA ALA A 280 1.68 22.30 -17.58
C ALA A 280 1.75 23.17 -16.31
N ASN A 281 1.74 22.54 -15.13
CA ASN A 281 1.89 23.18 -13.84
C ASN A 281 2.84 22.36 -12.93
N PRO A 282 4.15 22.66 -12.91
CA PRO A 282 5.11 21.92 -12.08
C PRO A 282 4.82 21.98 -10.57
N ASN A 283 4.02 22.96 -10.13
CA ASN A 283 3.63 23.12 -8.73
C ASN A 283 2.24 22.55 -8.40
N LEU A 284 1.67 21.72 -9.30
CA LEU A 284 0.29 21.22 -9.23
C LEU A 284 -0.07 20.61 -7.87
N TYR A 285 0.81 19.82 -7.25
CA TYR A 285 0.52 19.13 -5.99
C TYR A 285 0.43 20.06 -4.79
N ASN A 286 1.19 21.16 -4.78
CA ASN A 286 0.99 22.22 -3.80
C ASN A 286 -0.33 22.94 -4.08
N GLU A 287 -0.46 23.54 -5.27
CA GLU A 287 -1.55 24.45 -5.58
C GLU A 287 -2.93 23.78 -5.53
N MET A 288 -3.06 22.58 -6.10
CA MET A 288 -4.33 21.88 -6.25
C MET A 288 -4.50 20.69 -5.29
N GLY A 289 -3.47 20.38 -4.52
CA GLY A 289 -3.52 19.37 -3.46
C GLY A 289 -3.51 20.04 -2.09
N VAL A 290 -2.31 20.21 -1.51
CA VAL A 290 -2.13 20.59 -0.10
C VAL A 290 -2.56 22.03 0.19
N ASP A 291 -2.20 23.01 -0.64
CA ASP A 291 -2.55 24.41 -0.41
C ASP A 291 -4.06 24.62 -0.57
N TYR A 292 -4.66 23.96 -1.57
CA TYR A 292 -6.12 23.95 -1.73
C TYR A 292 -6.81 23.28 -0.54
N ALA A 293 -6.31 22.15 -0.06
CA ALA A 293 -6.83 21.49 1.13
C ALA A 293 -6.75 22.40 2.36
N ALA A 294 -5.63 23.10 2.56
CA ALA A 294 -5.47 24.08 3.64
C ALA A 294 -6.48 25.22 3.52
N TYR A 295 -6.61 25.83 2.34
CA TYR A 295 -7.58 26.90 2.08
C TYR A 295 -9.03 26.46 2.33
N ARG A 296 -9.36 25.21 2.08
CA ARG A 296 -10.70 24.64 2.29
C ARG A 296 -10.91 24.03 3.67
N GLY A 297 -9.94 24.12 4.58
CA GLY A 297 -10.04 23.56 5.94
C GLY A 297 -10.08 22.03 5.99
N LEU A 298 -9.37 21.37 5.07
CA LEU A 298 -9.39 19.91 4.90
C LEU A 298 -8.15 19.20 5.49
N LEU A 299 -7.20 19.94 6.06
CA LEU A 299 -6.05 19.34 6.74
C LEU A 299 -6.52 18.49 7.93
N VAL A 300 -5.90 17.33 8.07
CA VAL A 300 -6.23 16.31 9.08
C VAL A 300 -5.09 16.19 10.09
N ALA A 301 -3.85 16.05 9.62
CA ALA A 301 -2.67 15.95 10.48
C ALA A 301 -1.40 16.40 9.74
N SER A 302 -0.36 16.77 10.49
CA SER A 302 0.95 17.06 9.93
C SER A 302 2.07 16.84 10.93
N ASN A 303 3.24 16.49 10.43
CA ASN A 303 4.49 16.47 11.19
C ASN A 303 5.59 17.18 10.37
N GLU A 304 6.85 16.98 10.74
CA GLU A 304 8.00 17.67 10.13
C GLU A 304 8.14 17.39 8.63
N HIS A 305 7.97 16.13 8.21
CA HIS A 305 8.24 15.69 6.85
C HIS A 305 7.02 15.18 6.06
N ALA A 306 5.80 15.34 6.62
CA ALA A 306 4.57 14.91 5.95
C ALA A 306 3.34 15.75 6.34
N VAL A 307 2.34 15.70 5.47
CA VAL A 307 1.03 16.33 5.65
C VAL A 307 -0.08 15.39 5.19
N ALA A 308 -1.18 15.36 5.94
CA ALA A 308 -2.36 14.56 5.64
C ALA A 308 -3.62 15.42 5.58
N PHE A 309 -4.51 15.10 4.64
CA PHE A 309 -5.78 15.81 4.44
C PHE A 309 -6.88 14.90 3.93
N ALA A 310 -8.14 15.35 4.06
CA ALA A 310 -9.27 14.69 3.41
C ALA A 310 -9.28 15.03 1.91
N GLY A 311 -8.98 14.04 1.09
CA GLY A 311 -8.88 14.17 -0.36
C GLY A 311 -10.22 14.46 -1.02
N PHE A 312 -10.16 14.98 -2.24
CA PHE A 312 -11.33 15.36 -3.03
C PHE A 312 -11.20 14.92 -4.49
N GLY A 313 -12.35 14.69 -5.13
CA GLY A 313 -12.38 14.15 -6.49
C GLY A 313 -12.05 12.67 -6.58
N HIS A 314 -12.12 11.94 -5.46
CA HIS A 314 -11.90 10.49 -5.40
C HIS A 314 -13.21 9.72 -5.46
N ARG A 315 -13.21 8.60 -6.20
CA ARG A 315 -14.35 7.69 -6.33
C ARG A 315 -14.92 7.20 -4.99
N TYR A 316 -14.11 7.22 -3.94
CA TYR A 316 -14.45 6.81 -2.58
C TYR A 316 -14.03 7.92 -1.60
N PRO A 317 -14.62 8.01 -0.39
CA PRO A 317 -14.05 8.85 0.68
C PRO A 317 -12.59 8.48 0.88
N THR A 318 -11.70 9.47 0.82
CA THR A 318 -10.25 9.23 0.72
C THR A 318 -9.51 10.19 1.63
N LEU A 319 -8.54 9.66 2.37
CA LEU A 319 -7.52 10.42 3.07
C LEU A 319 -6.23 10.34 2.28
N GLU A 320 -5.46 11.41 2.21
CA GLU A 320 -4.18 11.44 1.51
C GLU A 320 -3.06 11.83 2.46
N VAL A 321 -1.87 11.24 2.27
CA VAL A 321 -0.63 11.59 2.96
C VAL A 321 0.41 11.96 1.91
N TYR A 322 1.00 13.14 2.02
CA TYR A 322 2.08 13.59 1.13
C TYR A 322 3.36 13.77 1.94
N SER A 323 4.48 13.31 1.37
CA SER A 323 5.81 13.70 1.85
C SER A 323 6.06 15.16 1.51
N THR A 324 6.60 15.92 2.47
CA THR A 324 7.06 17.30 2.23
C THR A 324 8.52 17.37 1.76
N SER A 325 9.20 16.23 1.62
CA SER A 325 10.59 16.14 1.19
C SER A 325 10.82 16.76 -0.19
N ALA A 326 12.04 17.27 -0.41
CA ALA A 326 12.52 17.64 -1.73
C ALA A 326 12.86 16.43 -2.60
N THR A 327 13.06 15.26 -1.99
CA THR A 327 13.32 14.00 -2.67
C THR A 327 11.99 13.37 -3.10
N CYS A 328 11.86 13.01 -4.37
CA CYS A 328 10.62 12.41 -4.89
C CYS A 328 10.55 10.89 -4.66
N GLU A 329 11.70 10.25 -4.74
CA GLU A 329 11.87 8.80 -4.68
C GLU A 329 11.94 8.32 -3.23
N PRO A 330 10.97 7.52 -2.73
CA PRO A 330 10.92 7.12 -1.32
C PRO A 330 12.18 6.42 -0.82
N TRP A 331 12.86 5.67 -1.69
CA TRP A 331 14.08 4.93 -1.37
C TRP A 331 15.36 5.79 -1.35
N LEU A 332 15.28 7.05 -1.76
CA LEU A 332 16.37 8.02 -1.62
C LEU A 332 16.16 8.97 -0.44
N MET A 333 14.98 8.95 0.19
CA MET A 333 14.67 9.74 1.37
C MET A 333 15.46 9.23 2.59
N SER A 334 15.70 10.15 3.53
CA SER A 334 16.23 9.80 4.84
C SER A 334 15.23 8.95 5.64
N ARG A 335 15.76 8.29 6.68
CA ARG A 335 14.94 7.47 7.58
C ARG A 335 13.84 8.29 8.26
N ASP A 336 14.13 9.52 8.65
CA ASP A 336 13.18 10.39 9.36
C ASP A 336 12.05 10.86 8.44
N GLU A 337 12.36 11.12 7.16
CA GLU A 337 11.33 11.46 6.15
C GLU A 337 10.39 10.28 5.88
N VAL A 338 10.92 9.06 5.75
CA VAL A 338 10.09 7.85 5.56
C VAL A 338 9.28 7.54 6.82
N ASP A 339 9.88 7.65 8.00
CA ASP A 339 9.20 7.40 9.28
C ASP A 339 8.07 8.43 9.51
N ALA A 340 8.25 9.68 9.10
CA ALA A 340 7.22 10.72 9.19
C ALA A 340 5.99 10.46 8.29
N VAL A 341 6.19 9.97 7.06
CA VAL A 341 5.08 9.51 6.20
C VAL A 341 4.38 8.31 6.82
N SER A 342 5.17 7.36 7.37
CA SER A 342 4.66 6.19 8.06
C SER A 342 3.80 6.55 9.28
N ASP A 343 4.21 7.55 10.07
CA ASP A 343 3.48 8.00 11.26
C ASP A 343 2.10 8.56 10.91
N LEU A 344 1.99 9.39 9.86
CA LEU A 344 0.69 9.89 9.44
C LEU A 344 -0.16 8.77 8.85
N LEU A 345 0.42 7.91 7.99
CA LEU A 345 -0.31 6.78 7.42
C LEU A 345 -0.84 5.82 8.49
N HIS A 346 -0.03 5.51 9.50
CA HIS A 346 -0.41 4.71 10.67
C HIS A 346 -1.61 5.34 11.39
N ALA A 347 -1.51 6.64 11.70
CA ALA A 347 -2.54 7.36 12.41
C ALA A 347 -3.86 7.40 11.63
N LEU A 348 -3.81 7.57 10.30
CA LEU A 348 -5.01 7.53 9.46
C LEU A 348 -5.65 6.13 9.42
N HIS A 349 -4.85 5.06 9.36
CA HIS A 349 -5.37 3.69 9.47
C HIS A 349 -5.98 3.43 10.86
N ALA A 350 -5.35 3.89 11.93
CA ALA A 350 -5.86 3.76 13.29
C ALA A 350 -7.18 4.54 13.47
N ALA A 351 -7.29 5.72 12.88
CA ALA A 351 -8.52 6.52 12.89
C ALA A 351 -9.62 5.95 11.97
N THR A 352 -9.22 5.25 10.90
CA THR A 352 -10.14 4.53 10.00
C THR A 352 -10.78 3.33 10.69
N GLY A 353 -10.00 2.58 11.48
CA GLY A 353 -10.45 1.36 12.15
C GLY A 353 -10.29 0.10 11.29
N ALA A 354 -10.04 -1.03 11.96
CA ALA A 354 -9.80 -2.31 11.29
C ALA A 354 -11.07 -2.93 10.64
N ASP A 355 -12.24 -2.41 10.95
CA ASP A 355 -13.54 -2.85 10.43
C ASP A 355 -13.97 -2.09 9.17
N VAL A 356 -13.23 -1.07 8.73
CA VAL A 356 -13.53 -0.32 7.51
C VAL A 356 -12.70 -0.90 6.34
N PRO A 357 -13.34 -1.50 5.33
CA PRO A 357 -12.64 -1.97 4.15
C PRO A 357 -11.94 -0.81 3.45
N SER A 358 -10.66 -0.97 3.11
CA SER A 358 -9.88 0.13 2.54
C SER A 358 -8.86 -0.32 1.49
N ASN A 359 -8.56 0.57 0.57
CA ASN A 359 -7.41 0.46 -0.33
C ASN A 359 -6.38 1.52 0.05
N GLU A 360 -5.14 1.12 0.26
CA GLU A 360 -3.99 2.01 0.36
C GLU A 360 -3.21 1.92 -0.95
N GLU A 361 -2.96 3.05 -1.61
CA GLU A 361 -2.28 3.11 -2.91
C GLU A 361 -1.15 4.15 -2.87
N TRP A 362 0.06 3.75 -3.23
CA TRP A 362 1.22 4.65 -3.25
C TRP A 362 1.43 5.22 -4.65
N HIS A 363 1.80 6.49 -4.65
CA HIS A 363 2.10 7.27 -5.84
C HIS A 363 3.44 7.95 -5.65
N HIS A 364 4.37 7.69 -6.55
CA HIS A 364 5.67 8.34 -6.56
C HIS A 364 6.10 8.61 -8.00
N LYS A 365 7.14 9.43 -8.16
CA LYS A 365 7.71 9.69 -9.47
C LYS A 365 8.19 8.36 -10.12
N PRO A 366 7.74 8.01 -11.34
CA PRO A 366 8.32 6.91 -12.11
C PRO A 366 9.78 7.21 -12.49
N LEU A 367 10.63 6.18 -12.58
CA LEU A 367 12.07 6.37 -12.82
C LEU A 367 12.40 7.09 -14.13
N ASP A 368 11.58 6.88 -15.15
CA ASP A 368 11.78 7.36 -16.51
C ASP A 368 11.01 8.68 -16.81
N VAL A 369 10.59 9.39 -15.76
CA VAL A 369 9.88 10.67 -15.84
C VAL A 369 10.79 11.82 -15.42
N ASP A 370 10.78 12.90 -16.19
CA ASP A 370 11.60 14.09 -16.00
C ASP A 370 11.03 15.09 -14.99
N GLN A 371 9.72 15.01 -14.73
CA GLN A 371 9.03 15.93 -13.83
C GLN A 371 9.10 15.45 -12.38
N PRO A 372 9.41 16.34 -11.43
CA PRO A 372 9.35 16.01 -10.02
C PRO A 372 7.89 15.81 -9.58
N MET A 373 7.65 14.74 -8.81
CA MET A 373 6.34 14.39 -8.28
C MET A 373 6.54 13.91 -6.83
N PRO A 374 5.84 14.47 -5.83
CA PRO A 374 6.04 14.07 -4.45
C PRO A 374 5.53 12.64 -4.23
N TRP A 375 6.21 11.90 -3.35
CA TRP A 375 5.63 10.66 -2.84
C TRP A 375 4.38 10.98 -2.03
N HIS A 376 3.28 10.33 -2.38
CA HIS A 376 2.04 10.41 -1.63
C HIS A 376 1.30 9.07 -1.63
N ILE A 377 0.39 8.94 -0.68
CA ILE A 377 -0.36 7.71 -0.43
C ILE A 377 -1.82 8.09 -0.28
N THR A 378 -2.70 7.37 -0.97
CA THR A 378 -4.15 7.52 -0.83
C THR A 378 -4.72 6.35 -0.04
N LEU A 379 -5.54 6.64 0.97
CA LEU A 379 -6.28 5.67 1.78
C LEU A 379 -7.78 5.82 1.49
N LYS A 380 -8.32 4.92 0.68
CA LYS A 380 -9.69 4.97 0.15
C LYS A 380 -10.61 4.05 0.94
N TRP A 381 -11.68 4.57 1.50
CA TRP A 381 -12.67 3.78 2.25
C TRP A 381 -13.68 3.14 1.30
N ARG A 382 -13.66 1.82 1.20
CA ARG A 382 -14.51 1.02 0.28
C ARG A 382 -15.87 0.74 0.87
N VAL A 383 -16.59 1.83 1.16
CA VAL A 383 -17.88 1.85 1.86
C VAL A 383 -19.09 1.91 0.94
N SER A 384 -18.87 1.92 -0.38
CA SER A 384 -19.93 1.90 -1.39
C SER A 384 -19.62 0.93 -2.54
N THR A 385 -20.65 0.24 -3.01
CA THR A 385 -20.62 -0.57 -4.23
C THR A 385 -21.05 0.29 -5.40
N LEU A 386 -20.30 0.29 -6.50
CA LEU A 386 -20.76 0.96 -7.73
C LEU A 386 -22.05 0.34 -8.23
N ALA A 387 -22.96 1.18 -8.73
CA ALA A 387 -24.17 0.76 -9.40
C ALA A 387 -24.14 1.18 -10.88
N GLY A 388 -25.26 0.95 -11.59
CA GLY A 388 -25.37 1.24 -13.01
C GLY A 388 -25.20 2.73 -13.37
N PHE A 389 -25.49 3.64 -12.43
CA PHE A 389 -25.32 5.08 -12.64
C PHE A 389 -23.85 5.43 -12.87
N GLU A 390 -22.98 5.08 -11.92
CA GLU A 390 -21.56 5.36 -11.98
C GLU A 390 -20.89 4.65 -13.16
N GLY A 391 -21.37 3.44 -13.49
CA GLY A 391 -20.89 2.67 -14.64
C GLY A 391 -21.10 3.41 -15.98
N GLY A 392 -22.27 4.00 -16.17
CA GLY A 392 -22.67 4.67 -17.41
C GLY A 392 -22.23 6.14 -17.53
N THR A 393 -22.23 6.90 -16.43
CA THR A 393 -21.91 8.34 -16.46
C THR A 393 -20.45 8.66 -16.15
N LYS A 394 -19.75 7.75 -15.44
CA LYS A 394 -18.45 8.00 -14.81
C LYS A 394 -18.45 9.12 -13.76
N ILE A 395 -19.63 9.54 -13.32
CA ILE A 395 -19.83 10.38 -12.14
C ILE A 395 -20.03 9.45 -10.95
N TYR A 396 -19.17 9.55 -9.95
CA TYR A 396 -19.21 8.70 -8.76
C TYR A 396 -20.05 9.33 -7.65
N LEU A 397 -20.67 8.49 -6.81
CA LEU A 397 -21.44 8.94 -5.67
C LEU A 397 -20.75 8.56 -4.36
N ASN A 398 -20.50 9.56 -3.50
CA ASN A 398 -20.00 9.36 -2.15
C ASN A 398 -21.11 9.63 -1.12
N THR A 399 -21.03 8.91 -0.01
CA THR A 399 -21.92 9.08 1.15
C THR A 399 -21.38 10.10 2.16
N ILE A 400 -20.08 10.39 2.09
CA ILE A 400 -19.36 11.29 3.00
C ILE A 400 -18.63 12.33 2.14
N ASP A 401 -18.82 13.61 2.42
CA ASP A 401 -18.06 14.70 1.80
C ASP A 401 -16.71 14.92 2.51
N PRO A 402 -15.73 15.59 1.88
CA PRO A 402 -14.40 15.75 2.44
C PRO A 402 -14.36 16.45 3.82
N TRP A 403 -15.25 17.40 4.10
CA TRP A 403 -15.30 18.07 5.41
C TRP A 403 -15.79 17.13 6.50
N THR A 404 -16.90 16.41 6.24
CA THR A 404 -17.42 15.41 7.17
C THR A 404 -16.40 14.29 7.43
N LEU A 405 -15.63 13.89 6.41
CA LEU A 405 -14.55 12.92 6.56
C LEU A 405 -13.42 13.48 7.45
N ARG A 406 -12.96 14.71 7.18
CA ARG A 406 -11.95 15.40 7.97
C ARG A 406 -12.36 15.48 9.44
N ASP A 407 -13.57 15.94 9.74
CA ASP A 407 -14.03 16.14 11.12
C ASP A 407 -14.09 14.83 11.89
N ARG A 408 -14.59 13.77 11.26
CA ARG A 408 -14.61 12.42 11.83
C ARG A 408 -13.21 11.93 12.19
N VAL A 409 -12.26 12.10 11.27
CA VAL A 409 -10.90 11.59 11.43
C VAL A 409 -10.13 12.41 12.45
N VAL A 410 -10.25 13.75 12.41
CA VAL A 410 -9.62 14.65 13.38
C VAL A 410 -10.07 14.34 14.80
N ALA A 411 -11.37 14.19 15.04
CA ALA A 411 -11.87 13.82 16.37
C ALA A 411 -11.26 12.50 16.86
N ARG A 412 -11.18 11.50 15.97
CA ARG A 412 -10.57 10.20 16.33
C ARG A 412 -9.06 10.29 16.58
N LEU A 413 -8.35 11.13 15.83
CA LEU A 413 -6.92 11.36 16.02
C LEU A 413 -6.61 12.06 17.33
N GLU A 414 -7.46 12.98 17.78
CA GLU A 414 -7.34 13.63 19.09
C GLU A 414 -7.38 12.61 20.24
N ASP A 415 -8.34 11.69 20.20
CA ASP A 415 -8.43 10.58 21.17
C ASP A 415 -7.19 9.69 21.13
N LEU A 416 -6.81 9.21 19.93
CA LEU A 416 -5.66 8.32 19.74
C LEU A 416 -4.34 8.97 20.20
N ARG A 417 -4.19 10.28 19.99
CA ARG A 417 -3.04 11.06 20.44
C ARG A 417 -3.02 11.21 21.96
N ALA A 418 -4.17 11.48 22.58
CA ALA A 418 -4.30 11.56 24.03
C ALA A 418 -3.92 10.22 24.71
N ASP A 419 -4.33 9.11 24.11
CA ASP A 419 -4.00 7.75 24.56
C ASP A 419 -2.59 7.28 24.18
N ARG A 420 -1.83 8.10 23.44
CA ARG A 420 -0.47 7.80 22.94
C ARG A 420 -0.39 6.54 22.07
N LEU A 421 -1.46 6.26 21.33
CA LEU A 421 -1.54 5.14 20.39
C LEU A 421 -0.96 5.49 19.02
N ILE A 422 -0.76 6.78 18.73
CA ILE A 422 -0.13 7.30 17.51
C ILE A 422 1.08 8.16 17.86
N ALA A 423 1.97 8.39 16.89
CA ALA A 423 3.13 9.25 17.07
C ALA A 423 2.73 10.73 17.33
N PRO A 424 3.61 11.54 17.96
CA PRO A 424 3.36 12.97 18.12
C PRO A 424 3.22 13.69 16.77
N MET A 425 2.13 14.43 16.60
CA MET A 425 1.83 15.20 15.38
C MET A 425 0.86 16.33 15.67
N ALA A 426 0.85 17.34 14.80
CA ALA A 426 -0.20 18.35 14.76
C ALA A 426 -1.48 17.73 14.18
N VAL A 427 -2.64 18.05 14.74
CA VAL A 427 -3.94 17.50 14.34
C VAL A 427 -4.92 18.64 14.05
N GLY A 428 -5.70 18.52 12.97
CA GLY A 428 -6.74 19.48 12.60
C GLY A 428 -6.21 20.91 12.46
N GLU A 429 -6.74 21.83 13.26
CA GLU A 429 -6.40 23.27 13.23
C GLU A 429 -4.96 23.57 13.65
N GLU A 430 -4.26 22.63 14.28
CA GLU A 430 -2.84 22.79 14.63
C GLU A 430 -1.93 22.65 13.40
N CYS A 431 -2.44 22.11 12.29
CA CYS A 431 -1.65 21.87 11.09
C CYS A 431 -1.19 23.20 10.46
N PRO A 432 0.09 23.29 10.03
CA PRO A 432 0.58 24.47 9.32
C PRO A 432 -0.16 24.65 7.99
N THR A 433 -0.65 25.87 7.74
CA THR A 433 -1.37 26.28 6.53
C THR A 433 -0.53 27.16 5.59
N THR A 434 0.77 27.31 5.88
CA THR A 434 1.70 28.01 4.99
C THR A 434 1.73 27.35 3.61
N PRO A 435 1.55 28.09 2.51
CA PRO A 435 1.59 27.50 1.17
C PRO A 435 2.93 26.85 0.82
N ASN A 436 2.95 26.01 -0.22
CA ASN A 436 4.16 25.40 -0.78
C ASN A 436 4.94 24.49 0.20
N ARG A 437 4.22 23.69 0.99
CA ARG A 437 4.86 22.77 1.95
C ARG A 437 5.53 21.57 1.30
N LEU A 438 5.13 21.19 0.09
CA LEU A 438 5.75 20.08 -0.63
C LEU A 438 6.98 20.59 -1.38
N LEU A 439 8.17 20.19 -0.94
CA LEU A 439 9.45 20.70 -1.46
C LEU A 439 9.93 20.00 -2.75
N TYR A 440 9.15 19.04 -3.27
CA TYR A 440 9.47 18.28 -4.48
C TYR A 440 9.78 19.17 -5.70
N ASN A 441 9.17 20.35 -5.79
CA ASN A 441 9.43 21.29 -6.88
C ASN A 441 10.76 22.03 -6.62
N PRO A 442 11.79 21.83 -7.47
CA PRO A 442 13.14 22.34 -7.22
C PRO A 442 13.24 23.87 -7.27
N VAL A 443 12.20 24.56 -7.73
CA VAL A 443 12.14 26.03 -7.76
C VAL A 443 11.69 26.60 -6.39
N LEU A 444 11.01 25.82 -5.55
CA LEU A 444 10.53 26.28 -4.24
C LEU A 444 11.63 26.35 -3.17
N GLY A 445 12.72 25.61 -3.34
CA GLY A 445 13.84 25.56 -2.40
C GLY A 445 14.97 26.56 -2.67
N ARG A 446 14.75 27.57 -3.52
CA ARG A 446 15.75 28.59 -3.90
C ARG A 446 15.45 29.97 -3.34
#